data_AF-A0A947HSB8-F1
#
_entry.id   AF-A0A947HSB8-F1
#
_cell.length_a   1.000
_cell.length_b   1.000
_cell.length_c   1.000
_cell.angle_alpha   90.00
_cell.angle_beta   90.00
_cell.angle_gamma   90.00
#
_symmetry.space_group_name_H-M   'P 1'
#
loop_
_entity.id
_entity.type
_entity.pdbx_description
1 polymer ?
#
loop_
_entity_poly.entity_id
_entity_poly.type
_entity_poly.pdbx_seq_one_letter_code
_entity_poly.pdbx_strand_id
1 'polypeptide(L)' 'LQIFTKNLVGPIFIELIQRKNHQSFGEGNFGALFRSIERDQERRGALA' A
#
# COMPACT_ATOMS: atom_id res chain seq x y z
N LEU A 1 -0.10 12.91 -2.87
CA LEU A 1 0.86 12.18 -2.01
C LEU A 1 0.08 11.09 -1.29
N GLN A 2 0.55 9.85 -1.34
CA GLN A 2 -0.08 8.70 -0.67
C GLN A 2 1.00 8.00 0.17
N ILE A 3 0.68 7.68 1.42
CA ILE A 3 1.56 6.98 2.36
C ILE A 3 0.74 5.89 3.04
N PHE A 4 1.29 4.69 3.15
CA PHE A 4 0.64 3.56 3.81
C PHE A 4 1.33 3.25 5.13
N THR A 5 0.54 2.90 6.15
CA THR A 5 1.09 2.41 7.42
C THR A 5 1.56 0.96 7.24
N LYS A 6 2.39 0.48 8.18
CA LYS A 6 2.50 -0.96 8.39
C LYS A 6 1.15 -1.54 8.84
N ASN A 7 1.02 -2.86 8.82
CA ASN A 7 -0.13 -3.54 9.38
C ASN A 7 -0.31 -3.17 10.86
N LEU A 8 -1.54 -2.79 11.21
CA LEU A 8 -1.93 -2.39 12.57
C LEU A 8 -2.51 -3.57 13.35
N VAL A 9 -3.44 -4.30 12.73
CA VAL A 9 -4.08 -5.49 13.32
C VAL A 9 -4.27 -6.54 12.23
N GLY A 10 -3.56 -7.67 12.33
CA GLY A 10 -3.60 -8.71 11.29
C GLY A 10 -3.19 -8.16 9.91
N PRO A 11 -3.99 -8.34 8.84
CA PRO A 11 -3.72 -7.80 7.51
C PRO A 11 -4.23 -6.35 7.32
N ILE A 12 -4.76 -5.70 8.35
CA ILE A 12 -5.37 -4.37 8.25
C ILE A 12 -4.29 -3.28 8.34
N PHE A 13 -4.31 -2.33 7.40
CA PHE A 13 -3.48 -1.13 7.37
C PHE A 13 -4.32 0.09 6.99
N ILE A 14 -3.75 1.29 7.13
CA ILE A 14 -4.40 2.56 6.79
C ILE A 14 -3.59 3.29 5.72
N GLU A 15 -4.29 3.98 4.83
CA GLU A 15 -3.71 4.92 3.88
C GLU A 15 -3.92 6.37 4.33
N LEU A 16 -2.87 7.17 4.27
CA LEU A 16 -2.90 8.62 4.39
C LEU A 16 -2.75 9.23 3.00
N ILE A 17 -3.80 9.91 2.52
CA ILE A 17 -3.83 10.54 1.20
C ILE A 17 -3.97 12.06 1.31
N GLN A 18 -3.05 12.78 0.67
CA GLN A 18 -3.16 14.21 0.43
C GLN A 18 -3.42 14.45 -1.07
N ARG A 19 -4.57 15.07 -1.35
CA ARG A 19 -5.00 15.48 -2.69
C ARG A 19 -4.65 16.95 -2.94
N LYS A 20 -4.10 17.26 -4.11
CA LYS A 20 -3.92 18.63 -4.61
C LYS A 20 -4.56 18.70 -6.00
N ASN A 21 -5.78 19.21 -6.08
CA ASN A 21 -6.59 19.28 -7.32
C ASN A 21 -6.70 17.96 -8.10
N HIS A 22 -6.67 16.81 -7.40
CA HIS A 22 -6.77 15.48 -8.00
C HIS A 22 -7.77 14.61 -7.21
N GLN A 23 -8.93 14.33 -7.81
CA GLN A 23 -10.03 13.62 -7.15
C GLN A 23 -10.07 12.11 -7.48
N SER A 24 -9.41 11.70 -8.54
CA SER A 24 -9.28 10.29 -8.92
C SER A 24 -8.11 9.60 -8.19
N PHE A 25 -7.98 8.29 -8.37
CA PHE A 25 -6.81 7.55 -7.94
C PHE A 25 -5.76 7.48 -9.06
N GLY A 26 -4.47 7.46 -8.70
CA GLY A 26 -3.38 7.29 -9.65
C GLY A 26 -2.95 5.82 -9.74
N GLU A 27 -2.91 5.26 -10.95
CA GLU A 27 -2.55 3.86 -11.21
C GLU A 27 -1.14 3.50 -10.72
N GLY A 28 -0.17 4.42 -10.87
CA GLY A 28 1.20 4.20 -10.42
C GLY A 28 1.36 4.05 -8.90
N ASN A 29 0.52 4.72 -8.11
CA ASN A 29 0.58 4.62 -6.65
C ASN A 29 0.01 3.28 -6.14
N PHE A 30 -0.97 2.73 -6.85
CA PHE A 30 -1.46 1.37 -6.61
C PHE A 30 -0.39 0.32 -6.90
N GLY A 31 0.31 0.43 -8.03
CA GLY A 31 1.40 -0.50 -8.34
C GLY A 31 2.53 -0.49 -7.30
N ALA A 32 2.86 0.68 -6.75
CA ALA A 32 3.85 0.79 -5.67
C ALA A 32 3.38 0.14 -4.36
N LEU A 33 2.08 0.28 -4.02
CA LEU A 33 1.48 -0.41 -2.87
C LEU A 33 1.56 -1.93 -3.01
N PHE A 34 1.10 -2.47 -4.14
CA PHE A 34 1.12 -3.92 -4.38
C PHE A 34 2.53 -4.51 -4.28
N ARG A 35 3.54 -3.89 -4.92
CA ARG A 35 4.94 -4.31 -4.80
C ARG A 35 5.50 -4.21 -3.38
N SER A 36 4.97 -3.31 -2.55
CA SER A 36 5.37 -3.22 -1.14
C SER A 36 4.78 -4.36 -0.31
N ILE A 37 3.52 -4.74 -0.57
CA ILE A 37 2.83 -5.84 0.11
C ILE A 37 3.43 -7.18 -0.32
N GLU A 38 3.68 -7.37 -1.61
CA GLU A 38 4.26 -8.59 -2.19
C GLU A 38 5.62 -8.89 -1.56
N ARG A 39 6.54 -7.92 -1.52
CA ARG A 39 7.84 -8.06 -0.84
C ARG A 39 7.71 -8.40 0.64
N ASP A 40 6.67 -7.94 1.31
CA ASP A 40 6.41 -8.25 2.71
C ASP A 40 5.80 -9.66 2.90
N GLN A 41 5.01 -10.14 1.93
CA GLN A 41 4.52 -11.52 1.91
C GLN A 41 5.62 -12.53 1.56
N GLU A 42 6.51 -12.21 0.62
CA GLU A 42 7.71 -13.01 0.30
C GLU A 42 8.58 -13.20 1.55
N ARG A 43 8.87 -12.11 2.26
CA ARG A 43 9.65 -12.16 3.52
C ARG A 43 9.01 -13.00 4.61
N ARG A 44 7.68 -13.09 4.62
CA ARG A 44 6.90 -13.89 5.58
C ARG A 44 6.71 -15.33 5.12
N GLY A 45 7.20 -15.70 3.94
CA GLY A 45 6.99 -17.03 3.34
C GLY A 45 5.53 -17.30 2.98
N ALA A 46 4.73 -16.25 2.81
CA ALA A 46 3.31 -16.35 2.48
C ALA A 46 3.03 -16.33 0.96
N LEU A 47 4.06 -16.02 0.16
CA LEU A 47 4.06 -16.19 -1.30
C LEU A 47 4.96 -17.38 -1.63
N ALA A 48 4.43 -18.27 -2.48
CA ALA A 48 5.11 -19.48 -2.97
C ALA A 48 5.99 -19.18 -4.18
#